data_AF-A0A6V7VTG4-F1
#
_entry.id   AF-A0A6V7VTG4-F1
#
_cell.length_a   1.000
_cell.length_b   1.000
_cell.length_c   1.000
_cell.angle_alpha   90.00
_cell.angle_beta   90.00
_cell.angle_gamma   90.00
#
_symmetry.space_group_name_H-M   'P 1'
#
loop_
_entity.id
_entity.type
_entity.pdbx_description
1 polymer ?
#
loop_
_entity_poly.entity_id
_entity_poly.type
_entity_poly.pdbx_seq_one_letter_code
_entity_poly.pdbx_strand_id
1 'polypeptide(L)'
;MPNYVKIQNDSTLNTEAYYQMSFGQKIIYLRRLLGYYLLYDNYEKRKIDIQIFSYLSTERRLIKKQNNKQLLSRLGDRFQSAIDDIQNPFDCYKARILVCPIDAPNWGFGFVTHQIRICLLYALESRRTMVIKNLKRFYKYKVKWFDLFDSTSNCSYAKHVRPFVPLNEYLDLEQTERILIFQWRQDMRIRAFDYIPQQLKKIFKYHANPSHWFHGQLIRYIWKANKKTEKLVKQMISSIPFECGPIVGIHVRRTDKITETKLRKLEEYMEWVDSWYEVMDEYNQTDIESSNCTNRRKLFIASDELKDVVKEAKIRWGNKYEIYHGPFDTKNDSWQALAELISVSHILSRCRFLVCTLSSNFCRVSYELMQTIQGDASDNVHSLDYFYSEIWFENEMEATVDYKPKQEYPMSPYELWAEKGDVIERSEILKCWKGNISSMLSKRDV
;
A
#
# COMPACT_ATOMS: atom_id res chain seq x y z
N MET A 1 8.38 -19.33 18.54
CA MET A 1 7.71 -18.02 18.28
C MET A 1 6.48 -17.88 19.18
N PRO A 2 6.51 -17.14 20.30
CA PRO A 2 5.32 -17.02 21.15
C PRO A 2 4.40 -15.81 20.85
N ASN A 3 4.85 -14.80 20.10
CA ASN A 3 4.21 -13.47 20.10
C ASN A 3 3.80 -12.87 18.73
N TYR A 4 3.99 -13.58 17.62
CA TYR A 4 3.58 -13.14 16.28
C TYR A 4 2.76 -14.23 15.59
N VAL A 5 1.75 -13.82 14.84
CA VAL A 5 0.84 -14.73 14.11
C VAL A 5 1.13 -14.61 12.63
N LYS A 6 1.46 -15.74 11.99
CA LYS A 6 1.42 -15.86 10.53
C LYS A 6 -0.04 -15.66 10.09
N ILE A 7 -0.28 -14.86 9.06
CA ILE A 7 -1.61 -14.73 8.47
C ILE A 7 -1.98 -16.10 7.85
N GLN A 8 -2.70 -16.93 8.60
CA GLN A 8 -3.37 -18.12 8.09
C GLN A 8 -4.88 -17.86 8.19
N ASN A 9 -5.56 -17.96 7.05
CA ASN A 9 -7.02 -18.01 7.02
C ASN A 9 -7.42 -19.35 7.64
N ASP A 10 -8.06 -19.30 8.80
CA ASP A 10 -8.55 -20.48 9.52
C ASP A 10 -9.77 -21.04 8.76
N SER A 11 -9.51 -21.92 7.78
CA SER A 11 -10.45 -22.40 6.78
C SER A 11 -11.30 -23.57 7.31
N THR A 12 -12.22 -23.27 8.21
CA THR A 12 -13.35 -24.16 8.51
C THR A 12 -14.67 -23.49 8.16
N LEU A 13 -15.55 -24.25 7.50
CA LEU A 13 -16.97 -23.99 7.13
C LEU A 13 -17.26 -23.49 5.70
N ASN A 14 -17.98 -24.36 4.96
CA ASN A 14 -18.21 -24.39 3.51
C ASN A 14 -19.20 -23.33 2.95
N THR A 15 -19.53 -22.30 3.74
CA THR A 15 -20.25 -21.08 3.33
C THR A 15 -19.61 -19.83 3.96
N GLU A 16 -18.89 -19.99 5.07
CA GLU A 16 -18.02 -18.97 5.66
C GLU A 16 -16.79 -18.68 4.80
N ALA A 17 -16.34 -19.61 3.96
CA ALA A 17 -15.17 -19.44 3.09
C ALA A 17 -15.25 -18.17 2.22
N TYR A 18 -16.42 -17.86 1.62
CA TYR A 18 -16.59 -16.63 0.84
C TYR A 18 -16.45 -15.37 1.72
N TYR A 19 -17.04 -15.38 2.92
CA TYR A 19 -16.95 -14.26 3.86
C TYR A 19 -15.54 -14.09 4.47
N GLN A 20 -14.73 -15.14 4.47
CA GLN A 20 -13.32 -15.11 4.87
C GLN A 20 -12.34 -14.78 3.72
N MET A 21 -12.81 -14.79 2.46
CA MET A 21 -11.99 -14.36 1.32
C MET A 21 -11.64 -12.87 1.43
N SER A 22 -10.38 -12.55 1.20
CA SER A 22 -9.96 -11.18 0.94
C SER A 22 -10.70 -10.64 -0.30
N PHE A 23 -10.84 -9.33 -0.40
CA PHE A 23 -11.52 -8.71 -1.55
C PHE A 23 -10.89 -9.06 -2.90
N GLY A 24 -9.56 -9.19 -2.97
CA GLY A 24 -8.88 -9.67 -4.17
C GLY A 24 -9.29 -11.10 -4.53
N GLN A 25 -9.37 -12.00 -3.55
CA GLN A 25 -9.87 -13.36 -3.74
C GLN A 25 -11.35 -13.37 -4.19
N LYS A 26 -12.18 -12.50 -3.62
CA LYS A 26 -13.58 -12.35 -4.03
C LYS A 26 -13.72 -11.85 -5.48
N ILE A 27 -12.92 -10.88 -5.91
CA ILE A 27 -12.90 -10.41 -7.30
C ILE A 27 -12.54 -11.58 -8.23
N ILE A 28 -11.48 -12.33 -7.92
CA ILE A 28 -11.03 -13.45 -8.75
C ILE A 28 -12.13 -14.53 -8.82
N TYR A 29 -12.70 -14.89 -7.68
CA TYR A 29 -13.79 -15.85 -7.58
C TYR A 29 -14.99 -15.42 -8.44
N LEU A 30 -15.45 -14.18 -8.29
CA LEU A 30 -16.60 -13.67 -9.02
C LEU A 30 -16.32 -13.49 -10.52
N ARG A 31 -15.11 -13.05 -10.91
CA ARG A 31 -14.70 -12.98 -12.32
C ARG A 31 -14.80 -14.35 -12.97
N ARG A 32 -14.35 -15.38 -12.27
CA ARG A 32 -14.43 -16.76 -12.77
C ARG A 32 -15.87 -17.27 -12.84
N LEU A 33 -16.68 -17.01 -11.82
CA LEU A 33 -18.10 -17.37 -11.78
C LEU A 33 -18.87 -16.75 -12.95
N LEU A 34 -18.56 -15.48 -13.27
CA LEU A 34 -19.21 -14.72 -14.33
C LEU A 34 -18.60 -14.96 -15.71
N GLY A 35 -17.63 -15.87 -15.84
CA GLY A 35 -17.02 -16.20 -17.14
C GLY A 35 -16.10 -15.12 -17.71
N TYR A 36 -15.60 -14.19 -16.89
CA TYR A 36 -14.74 -13.07 -17.29
C TYR A 36 -13.57 -13.48 -18.19
N TYR A 37 -12.92 -14.59 -17.86
CA TYR A 37 -11.74 -15.09 -18.58
C TYR A 37 -12.08 -15.73 -19.94
N LEU A 38 -13.36 -16.03 -20.19
CA LEU A 38 -13.85 -16.56 -21.47
C LEU A 38 -14.20 -15.44 -22.45
N LEU A 39 -14.21 -14.19 -22.00
CA LEU A 39 -14.52 -13.04 -22.85
C LEU A 39 -13.26 -12.57 -23.59
N TYR A 40 -13.42 -12.26 -24.87
CA TYR A 40 -12.38 -11.61 -25.67
C TYR A 40 -12.54 -10.10 -25.69
N ASP A 41 -13.78 -9.61 -25.55
CA ASP A 41 -14.10 -8.20 -25.59
C ASP A 41 -13.86 -7.51 -24.24
N ASN A 42 -13.13 -6.40 -24.27
CA ASN A 42 -12.79 -5.62 -23.08
C ASN A 42 -14.01 -4.90 -22.49
N TYR A 43 -15.01 -4.58 -23.32
CA TYR A 43 -16.22 -3.91 -22.86
C TYR A 43 -17.13 -4.87 -22.06
N GLU A 44 -17.30 -6.11 -22.53
CA GLU A 44 -18.01 -7.15 -21.76
C GLU A 44 -17.27 -7.53 -20.47
N LYS A 45 -15.93 -7.62 -20.50
CA LYS A 45 -15.11 -7.78 -19.28
C LYS A 45 -15.38 -6.67 -18.27
N ARG A 46 -15.43 -5.43 -18.75
CA ARG A 46 -15.70 -4.27 -17.90
C ARG A 46 -17.09 -4.33 -17.27
N LYS A 47 -18.13 -4.80 -17.99
CA LYS A 47 -19.47 -4.99 -17.40
C LYS A 47 -19.43 -5.97 -16.24
N ILE A 48 -18.72 -7.10 -16.39
CA ILE A 48 -18.55 -8.06 -15.30
C ILE A 48 -17.82 -7.41 -14.12
N ASP A 49 -16.74 -6.67 -14.37
CA ASP A 49 -16.03 -5.98 -13.31
C ASP A 49 -16.93 -4.99 -12.56
N ILE A 50 -17.72 -4.18 -13.27
CA ILE A 50 -18.68 -3.25 -12.66
C ILE A 50 -19.70 -4.01 -11.81
N GLN A 51 -20.24 -5.13 -12.30
CA GLN A 51 -21.18 -5.97 -11.54
C GLN A 51 -20.54 -6.52 -10.27
N ILE A 52 -19.29 -6.99 -10.35
CA ILE A 52 -18.51 -7.47 -9.20
C ILE A 52 -18.28 -6.34 -8.21
N PHE A 53 -17.83 -5.18 -8.68
CA PHE A 53 -17.62 -4.01 -7.83
C PHE A 53 -18.91 -3.56 -7.15
N SER A 54 -20.04 -3.56 -7.86
CA SER A 54 -21.35 -3.22 -7.29
C SER A 54 -21.80 -4.26 -6.25
N TYR A 55 -21.68 -5.55 -6.55
CA TYR A 55 -21.98 -6.64 -5.62
C TYR A 55 -21.16 -6.55 -4.34
N LEU A 56 -19.83 -6.42 -4.45
CA LEU A 56 -18.94 -6.32 -3.31
C LEU A 56 -19.16 -5.02 -2.52
N SER A 57 -19.55 -3.94 -3.18
CA SER A 57 -19.93 -2.68 -2.52
C SER A 57 -21.20 -2.84 -1.70
N THR A 58 -22.20 -3.58 -2.20
CA THR A 58 -23.42 -3.92 -1.46
C THR A 58 -23.15 -4.86 -0.29
N GLU A 59 -22.38 -5.92 -0.51
CA GLU A 59 -21.97 -6.85 0.55
C GLU A 59 -21.28 -6.08 1.69
N ARG A 60 -20.36 -5.17 1.34
CA ARG A 60 -19.67 -4.32 2.30
C ARG A 60 -20.63 -3.39 3.03
N ARG A 61 -21.69 -2.88 2.40
CA ARG A 61 -22.73 -2.06 3.06
C ARG A 61 -23.49 -2.86 4.10
N LEU A 62 -23.88 -4.10 3.78
CA LEU A 62 -24.54 -5.01 4.74
C LEU A 62 -23.60 -5.35 5.91
N ILE A 63 -22.29 -5.41 5.66
CA ILE A 63 -21.26 -5.64 6.68
C ILE A 63 -20.85 -4.34 7.42
N LYS A 64 -21.19 -3.16 6.89
CA LYS A 64 -20.71 -1.84 7.36
C LYS A 64 -21.24 -1.51 8.76
N LYS A 65 -20.56 -2.03 9.77
CA LYS A 65 -20.58 -1.49 11.13
C LYS A 65 -19.84 -0.14 11.06
N GLN A 66 -20.60 0.95 11.08
CA GLN A 66 -20.13 2.33 11.30
C GLN A 66 -19.14 2.47 12.48
N ASN A 67 -19.11 1.46 13.37
CA ASN A 67 -18.24 1.31 14.54
C ASN A 67 -16.75 1.00 14.24
N ASN A 68 -16.38 0.55 13.02
CA ASN A 68 -15.01 0.04 12.76
C ASN A 68 -13.94 1.13 12.60
N LYS A 69 -14.24 2.29 11.96
CA LYS A 69 -13.25 3.36 11.72
C LYS A 69 -12.72 3.97 13.03
N GLN A 70 -13.62 4.33 13.94
CA GLN A 70 -13.24 4.90 15.24
C GLN A 70 -12.48 3.89 16.09
N LEU A 71 -12.89 2.62 16.06
CA LEU A 71 -12.19 1.54 16.76
C LEU A 71 -10.76 1.34 16.23
N LEU A 72 -10.60 1.23 14.91
CA LEU A 72 -9.29 1.11 14.28
C LEU A 72 -8.41 2.35 14.54
N SER A 73 -8.99 3.54 14.58
CA SER A 73 -8.27 4.77 14.98
C SER A 73 -7.73 4.65 16.41
N ARG A 74 -8.59 4.33 17.39
CA ARG A 74 -8.19 4.19 18.80
C ARG A 74 -7.14 3.10 18.98
N LEU A 75 -7.28 1.98 18.27
CA LEU A 75 -6.29 0.91 18.29
C LEU A 75 -4.96 1.36 17.67
N GLY A 76 -5.03 2.14 16.59
CA GLY A 76 -3.87 2.78 15.97
C GLY A 76 -3.14 3.67 16.96
N ASP A 77 -3.85 4.52 17.70
CA ASP A 77 -3.25 5.45 18.67
C ASP A 77 -2.57 4.71 19.84
N ARG A 78 -3.17 3.62 20.32
CA ARG A 78 -2.54 2.72 21.31
C ARG A 78 -1.28 2.07 20.75
N PHE A 79 -1.32 1.63 19.50
CA PHE A 79 -0.17 1.01 18.85
C PHE A 79 0.95 2.04 18.60
N GLN A 80 0.63 3.27 18.18
CA GLN A 80 1.60 4.36 18.08
C GLN A 80 2.27 4.63 19.44
N SER A 81 1.49 4.67 20.52
CA SER A 81 2.01 4.87 21.89
C SER A 81 2.97 3.75 22.30
N ALA A 82 2.61 2.49 22.03
CA ALA A 82 3.47 1.35 22.33
C ALA A 82 4.77 1.34 21.51
N ILE A 83 4.74 1.78 20.25
CA ILE A 83 5.97 2.00 19.48
C ILE A 83 6.80 3.10 20.15
N ASP A 84 6.19 4.21 20.53
CA ASP A 84 6.87 5.35 21.15
C ASP A 84 7.56 4.96 22.46
N ASP A 85 6.93 4.12 23.30
CA ASP A 85 7.52 3.61 24.53
C ASP A 85 8.80 2.79 24.26
N ILE A 86 8.81 1.96 23.21
CA ILE A 86 9.97 1.15 22.81
C ILE A 86 11.06 2.05 22.20
N GLN A 87 10.66 3.06 21.43
CA GLN A 87 11.59 3.95 20.75
C GLN A 87 12.16 5.03 21.67
N ASN A 88 11.54 5.33 22.81
CA ASN A 88 12.01 6.36 23.74
C ASN A 88 12.31 5.79 25.13
N PRO A 89 13.34 4.91 25.25
CA PRO A 89 13.74 4.38 26.55
C PRO A 89 14.21 5.50 27.47
N PHE A 90 14.07 5.28 28.79
CA PHE A 90 14.54 6.21 29.82
C PHE A 90 16.07 6.43 29.76
N ASP A 91 16.83 5.36 29.46
CA ASP A 91 18.28 5.41 29.36
C ASP A 91 18.79 4.74 28.07
N CYS A 92 19.17 5.55 27.08
CA CYS A 92 19.70 5.11 25.80
C CYS A 92 21.05 4.35 25.89
N TYR A 93 21.80 4.51 26.98
CA TYR A 93 23.05 3.76 27.19
C TYR A 93 22.79 2.32 27.63
N LYS A 94 21.63 2.06 28.24
CA LYS A 94 21.20 0.70 28.65
C LYS A 94 20.24 0.05 27.66
N ALA A 95 19.57 0.84 26.84
CA ALA A 95 18.65 0.33 25.83
C ALA A 95 19.33 -0.64 24.85
N ARG A 96 18.61 -1.69 24.46
CA ARG A 96 18.99 -2.53 23.32
C ARG A 96 18.65 -1.79 22.04
N ILE A 97 19.60 -1.67 21.13
CA ILE A 97 19.49 -0.86 19.92
C ILE A 97 19.59 -1.77 18.69
N LEU A 98 18.72 -1.53 17.71
CA LEU A 98 18.88 -2.02 16.35
C LEU A 98 19.17 -0.83 15.44
N VAL A 99 20.36 -0.84 14.85
CA VAL A 99 20.82 0.22 13.97
C VAL A 99 20.29 -0.04 12.58
N CYS A 100 19.51 0.89 12.03
CA CYS A 100 19.04 0.83 10.64
C CYS A 100 20.02 1.57 9.72
N PRO A 101 20.83 0.88 8.90
CA PRO A 101 21.74 1.54 7.97
C PRO A 101 20.96 2.01 6.74
N ILE A 102 20.83 3.33 6.58
CA ILE A 102 20.21 3.90 5.39
C ILE A 102 21.32 4.49 4.52
N ASP A 103 21.81 3.70 3.57
CA ASP A 103 22.71 4.21 2.54
C ASP A 103 22.03 4.13 1.17
N ALA A 104 21.11 5.06 0.96
CA ALA A 104 20.19 5.03 -0.18
C ALA A 104 20.18 6.36 -0.97
N PRO A 105 21.33 6.97 -1.32
CA PRO A 105 21.33 8.26 -2.01
C PRO A 105 20.56 8.18 -3.34
N ASN A 106 20.70 7.09 -4.09
CA ASN A 106 20.13 6.96 -5.44
C ASN A 106 18.72 6.35 -5.47
N TRP A 107 18.09 6.08 -4.33
CA TRP A 107 16.79 5.42 -4.28
C TRP A 107 15.65 6.42 -4.08
N GLY A 108 14.49 6.09 -4.65
CA GLY A 108 13.28 6.89 -4.53
C GLY A 108 12.74 6.94 -3.11
N PHE A 109 12.05 8.05 -2.76
CA PHE A 109 11.51 8.31 -1.44
C PHE A 109 10.63 7.18 -0.87
N GLY A 110 9.76 6.59 -1.70
CA GLY A 110 8.91 5.47 -1.28
C GLY A 110 9.71 4.20 -0.95
N PHE A 111 10.82 3.94 -1.65
CA PHE A 111 11.69 2.80 -1.34
C PHE A 111 12.36 2.99 0.03
N VAL A 112 12.93 4.17 0.28
CA VAL A 112 13.55 4.51 1.56
C VAL A 112 12.54 4.40 2.71
N THR A 113 11.30 4.87 2.51
CA THR A 113 10.22 4.71 3.49
C THR A 113 9.98 3.25 3.85
N HIS A 114 9.85 2.35 2.86
CA HIS A 114 9.68 0.92 3.14
C HIS A 114 10.90 0.29 3.83
N GLN A 115 12.12 0.74 3.53
CA GLN A 115 13.33 0.25 4.17
C GLN A 115 13.34 0.59 5.67
N ILE A 116 13.04 1.85 6.02
CA ILE A 116 12.93 2.30 7.42
C ILE A 116 11.81 1.55 8.14
N ARG A 117 10.65 1.38 7.48
CA ARG A 117 9.53 0.63 8.03
C ARG A 117 9.91 -0.80 8.40
N ILE A 118 10.67 -1.49 7.55
CA ILE A 118 11.13 -2.86 7.82
C ILE A 118 12.15 -2.87 8.98
N CYS A 119 13.09 -1.92 9.02
CA CYS A 119 13.97 -1.78 10.19
C CYS A 119 13.16 -1.61 11.49
N LEU A 120 12.12 -0.78 11.46
CA LEU A 120 11.26 -0.56 12.63
C LEU A 120 10.54 -1.85 13.02
N LEU A 121 10.03 -2.61 12.06
CA LEU A 121 9.40 -3.91 12.31
C LEU A 121 10.35 -4.86 13.07
N TYR A 122 11.57 -5.05 12.58
CA TYR A 122 12.56 -5.92 13.22
C TYR A 122 13.03 -5.39 14.57
N ALA A 123 13.12 -4.06 14.72
CA ALA A 123 13.42 -3.44 16.01
C ALA A 123 12.32 -3.76 17.03
N LEU A 124 11.05 -3.63 16.64
CA LEU A 124 9.91 -3.97 17.50
C LEU A 124 9.89 -5.46 17.85
N GLU A 125 10.11 -6.34 16.87
CA GLU A 125 10.13 -7.80 17.06
C GLU A 125 11.20 -8.23 18.07
N SER A 126 12.40 -7.65 17.94
CA SER A 126 13.54 -7.92 18.83
C SER A 126 13.53 -7.10 20.13
N ARG A 127 12.48 -6.28 20.37
CA ARG A 127 12.36 -5.35 21.51
C ARG A 127 13.56 -4.42 21.64
N ARG A 128 14.00 -3.87 20.52
CA ARG A 128 15.11 -2.94 20.39
C ARG A 128 14.59 -1.57 19.96
N THR A 129 15.21 -0.53 20.48
CA THR A 129 15.05 0.84 19.99
C THR A 129 15.73 0.96 18.63
N MET A 130 15.01 1.44 17.61
CA MET A 130 15.57 1.64 16.27
C MET A 130 16.35 2.95 16.22
N VAL A 131 17.60 2.90 15.76
CA VAL A 131 18.41 4.09 15.54
C VAL A 131 18.88 4.12 14.09
N ILE A 132 18.53 5.18 13.37
CA ILE A 132 18.93 5.36 11.98
C ILE A 132 20.42 5.76 11.90
N LYS A 133 21.24 4.92 11.26
CA LYS A 133 22.64 5.20 10.92
C LYS A 133 22.69 5.87 9.58
N ASN A 134 23.17 7.12 9.61
CA ASN A 134 23.54 7.92 8.44
C ASN A 134 22.35 8.23 7.52
N LEU A 135 22.06 9.51 7.31
CA LEU A 135 21.11 9.93 6.29
C LEU A 135 21.88 10.80 5.32
N LYS A 136 22.51 10.14 4.35
CA LYS A 136 22.96 10.85 3.17
C LYS A 136 21.75 11.52 2.54
N ARG A 137 22.00 12.65 1.88
CA ARG A 137 20.96 13.39 1.18
C ARG A 137 20.32 12.50 0.12
N PHE A 138 19.00 12.58 -0.06
CA PHE A 138 18.35 12.04 -1.25
C PHE A 138 19.01 12.66 -2.49
N TYR A 139 19.55 11.86 -3.40
CA TYR A 139 20.37 12.32 -4.52
C TYR A 139 19.66 13.40 -5.33
N LYS A 140 18.38 13.18 -5.63
CA LYS A 140 17.55 14.12 -6.41
C LYS A 140 17.22 15.42 -5.66
N TYR A 141 17.15 15.39 -4.33
CA TYR A 141 16.59 16.49 -3.52
C TYR A 141 17.60 17.12 -2.55
N LYS A 142 18.84 16.65 -2.44
CA LYS A 142 19.85 17.25 -1.54
C LYS A 142 19.40 17.46 -0.07
N VAL A 143 18.36 16.75 0.37
CA VAL A 143 17.68 16.86 1.68
C VAL A 143 17.84 15.55 2.44
N LYS A 144 17.95 15.61 3.76
CA LYS A 144 18.03 14.44 4.65
C LYS A 144 16.64 14.12 5.22
N TRP A 145 16.45 12.88 5.65
CA TRP A 145 15.19 12.45 6.27
C TRP A 145 14.78 13.32 7.48
N PHE A 146 15.72 13.62 8.39
CA PHE A 146 15.46 14.44 9.58
C PHE A 146 15.23 15.94 9.28
N ASP A 147 15.43 16.39 8.04
CA ASP A 147 15.01 17.74 7.64
C ASP A 147 13.48 17.80 7.45
N LEU A 148 12.82 16.65 7.27
CA LEU A 148 11.37 16.51 7.03
C LEU A 148 10.61 15.94 8.24
N PHE A 149 11.23 14.99 8.94
CA PHE A 149 10.62 14.21 10.00
C PHE A 149 11.34 14.41 11.34
N ASP A 150 10.60 14.26 12.43
CA ASP A 150 11.17 14.12 13.76
C ASP A 150 12.01 12.84 13.86
N SER A 151 12.89 12.80 14.86
CA SER A 151 13.64 11.57 15.15
C SER A 151 12.68 10.44 15.49
N THR A 152 12.96 9.24 14.99
CA THR A 152 12.16 8.03 15.29
C THR A 152 12.38 7.54 16.72
N SER A 153 13.33 8.12 17.47
CA SER A 153 13.73 7.74 18.82
C SER A 153 14.47 8.90 19.51
N ASN A 154 14.43 8.96 20.85
CA ASN A 154 15.29 9.83 21.66
C ASN A 154 16.78 9.41 21.66
N CYS A 155 17.09 8.19 21.20
CA CYS A 155 18.45 7.68 21.10
C CYS A 155 19.10 8.10 19.78
N SER A 156 20.22 8.83 19.87
CA SER A 156 21.01 9.22 18.69
C SER A 156 22.14 8.24 18.35
N TYR A 157 22.39 8.08 17.05
CA TYR A 157 23.53 7.31 16.54
C TYR A 157 24.87 7.87 17.05
N ALA A 158 25.05 9.19 16.99
CA ALA A 158 26.32 9.84 17.33
C ALA A 158 26.74 9.62 18.79
N LYS A 159 25.79 9.64 19.73
CA LYS A 159 26.08 9.51 21.17
C LYS A 159 26.04 8.06 21.66
N HIS A 160 25.03 7.29 21.25
CA HIS A 160 24.73 6.01 21.88
C HIS A 160 25.20 4.78 21.08
N VAL A 161 25.58 4.98 19.81
CA VAL A 161 25.98 3.88 18.90
C VAL A 161 27.41 4.03 18.40
N ARG A 162 27.82 5.22 17.93
CA ARG A 162 29.15 5.46 17.34
C ARG A 162 30.33 4.98 18.20
N PRO A 163 30.31 5.12 19.54
CA PRO A 163 31.41 4.63 20.39
C PRO A 163 31.61 3.11 20.39
N PHE A 164 30.62 2.35 19.90
CA PHE A 164 30.61 0.88 19.94
C PHE A 164 30.88 0.24 18.57
N VAL A 165 31.24 1.02 17.55
CA VAL A 165 31.57 0.51 16.20
C VAL A 165 32.95 -0.17 16.24
N PRO A 166 33.18 -1.32 15.55
CA PRO A 166 32.27 -2.03 14.63
C PRO A 166 31.10 -2.74 15.33
N LEU A 167 29.97 -2.88 14.63
CA LEU A 167 28.75 -3.49 15.14
C LEU A 167 28.54 -4.89 14.55
N ASN A 168 28.08 -5.83 15.38
CA ASN A 168 27.63 -7.15 14.92
C ASN A 168 26.30 -7.04 14.15
N GLU A 169 26.14 -7.88 13.14
CA GLU A 169 24.92 -7.96 12.35
C GLU A 169 23.77 -8.60 13.15
N TYR A 170 22.56 -8.14 12.88
CA TYR A 170 21.35 -8.81 13.35
C TYR A 170 21.09 -10.06 12.52
N LEU A 171 21.08 -11.21 13.18
CA LEU A 171 20.89 -12.54 12.66
C LEU A 171 19.52 -13.10 13.05
N ASP A 172 19.15 -12.97 14.33
CA ASP A 172 17.93 -13.53 14.90
C ASP A 172 17.51 -12.84 16.22
N LEU A 173 16.40 -13.30 16.80
CA LEU A 173 15.78 -12.73 18.01
C LEU A 173 16.50 -13.11 19.32
N GLU A 174 17.32 -14.16 19.31
CA GLU A 174 17.96 -14.71 20.50
C GLU A 174 19.26 -13.97 20.85
N GLN A 175 19.85 -13.28 19.87
CA GLN A 175 21.05 -12.46 20.06
C GLN A 175 20.91 -11.47 21.22
N THR A 176 21.79 -11.59 22.21
CA THR A 176 21.74 -10.82 23.46
C THR A 176 22.50 -9.51 23.40
N GLU A 177 23.34 -9.28 22.37
CA GLU A 177 24.18 -8.09 22.29
C GLU A 177 23.34 -6.81 22.36
N ARG A 178 23.83 -5.80 23.07
CA ARG A 178 23.08 -4.55 23.27
C ARG A 178 22.81 -3.82 21.97
N ILE A 179 23.80 -3.71 21.09
CA ILE A 179 23.69 -2.96 19.83
C ILE A 179 23.97 -3.91 18.67
N LEU A 180 23.04 -3.97 17.72
CA LEU A 180 23.18 -4.72 16.47
C LEU A 180 22.95 -3.79 15.28
N ILE A 181 23.50 -4.14 14.12
CA ILE A 181 23.20 -3.46 12.85
C ILE A 181 22.32 -4.34 11.96
N PHE A 182 21.26 -3.75 11.42
CA PHE A 182 20.37 -4.44 10.52
C PHE A 182 21.05 -4.69 9.17
N GLN A 183 20.99 -5.91 8.66
CA GLN A 183 21.49 -6.29 7.35
C GLN A 183 20.35 -6.86 6.50
N TRP A 184 20.27 -6.45 5.24
CA TRP A 184 19.20 -6.89 4.34
C TRP A 184 19.45 -8.31 3.84
N ARG A 185 18.58 -9.24 4.23
CA ARG A 185 18.58 -10.63 3.75
C ARG A 185 17.23 -11.01 3.12
N GLN A 186 17.22 -12.02 2.25
CA GLN A 186 16.02 -12.43 1.52
C GLN A 186 14.96 -13.05 2.44
N ASP A 187 15.38 -13.91 3.39
CA ASP A 187 14.50 -14.51 4.41
C ASP A 187 13.77 -13.46 5.26
N MET A 188 14.39 -12.29 5.45
CA MET A 188 13.80 -11.20 6.20
C MET A 188 12.73 -10.45 5.43
N ARG A 189 12.78 -10.46 4.09
CA ARG A 189 11.75 -9.81 3.27
C ARG A 189 10.43 -10.54 3.41
N ILE A 190 10.43 -11.87 3.41
CA ILE A 190 9.23 -12.70 3.52
C ILE A 190 8.53 -12.47 4.86
N ARG A 191 9.28 -12.55 5.96
CA ARG A 191 8.75 -12.32 7.32
C ARG A 191 8.18 -10.92 7.53
N ALA A 192 8.64 -9.94 6.77
CA ALA A 192 8.24 -8.56 7.00
C ALA A 192 6.77 -8.27 6.62
N PHE A 193 6.08 -9.11 5.85
CA PHE A 193 4.74 -8.81 5.32
C PHE A 193 3.64 -9.78 5.75
N ASP A 194 4.01 -10.99 6.19
CA ASP A 194 3.04 -12.06 6.51
C ASP A 194 2.63 -12.09 7.98
N TYR A 195 3.13 -11.16 8.80
CA TYR A 195 3.06 -11.25 10.24
C TYR A 195 2.58 -9.95 10.89
N ILE A 196 1.69 -10.11 11.87
CA ILE A 196 1.33 -9.05 12.81
C ILE A 196 1.57 -9.53 14.25
N PRO A 197 1.80 -8.63 15.22
CA PRO A 197 1.85 -8.98 16.63
C PRO A 197 0.58 -9.73 17.06
N GLN A 198 0.72 -10.82 17.83
CA GLN A 198 -0.39 -11.64 18.34
C GLN A 198 -1.44 -10.79 19.09
N GLN A 199 -0.98 -9.76 19.80
CA GLN A 199 -1.83 -8.82 20.54
C GLN A 199 -2.80 -8.07 19.63
N LEU A 200 -2.48 -7.96 18.34
CA LEU A 200 -3.31 -7.32 17.31
C LEU A 200 -4.21 -8.32 16.56
N LYS A 201 -4.27 -9.60 16.94
CA LYS A 201 -5.17 -10.61 16.31
C LYS A 201 -6.66 -10.20 16.32
N LYS A 202 -7.07 -9.27 17.19
CA LYS A 202 -8.45 -8.73 17.18
C LYS A 202 -8.76 -7.90 15.92
N ILE A 203 -7.75 -7.40 15.20
CA ILE A 203 -7.93 -6.61 13.97
C ILE A 203 -8.60 -7.41 12.85
N PHE A 204 -8.40 -8.72 12.80
CA PHE A 204 -9.05 -9.60 11.81
C PHE A 204 -10.59 -9.47 11.81
N LYS A 205 -11.20 -9.01 12.91
CA LYS A 205 -12.65 -8.76 12.98
C LYS A 205 -13.10 -7.41 12.39
N TYR A 206 -12.16 -6.51 12.13
CA TYR A 206 -12.45 -5.09 11.84
C TYR A 206 -11.77 -4.56 10.59
N HIS A 207 -10.81 -5.30 10.02
CA HIS A 207 -10.08 -4.94 8.83
C HIS A 207 -9.88 -6.16 7.94
N ALA A 208 -10.35 -6.11 6.69
CA ALA A 208 -10.27 -7.23 5.76
C ALA A 208 -8.83 -7.61 5.38
N ASN A 209 -7.88 -6.68 5.57
CA ASN A 209 -6.45 -6.98 5.45
C ASN A 209 -5.59 -6.40 6.59
N PRO A 210 -5.48 -7.11 7.73
CA PRO A 210 -4.80 -6.59 8.94
C PRO A 210 -3.33 -6.22 8.74
N SER A 211 -2.60 -6.88 7.85
CA SER A 211 -1.19 -6.55 7.60
C SER A 211 -1.03 -5.20 6.93
N HIS A 212 -1.90 -4.86 5.97
CA HIS A 212 -1.85 -3.55 5.32
C HIS A 212 -2.04 -2.41 6.35
N TRP A 213 -2.99 -2.59 7.28
CA TRP A 213 -3.20 -1.65 8.38
C TRP A 213 -1.96 -1.55 9.28
N PHE A 214 -1.38 -2.69 9.67
CA PHE A 214 -0.20 -2.74 10.52
C PHE A 214 1.00 -2.05 9.86
N HIS A 215 1.28 -2.32 8.58
CA HIS A 215 2.30 -1.62 7.80
C HIS A 215 2.03 -0.12 7.70
N GLY A 216 0.78 0.27 7.49
CA GLY A 216 0.35 1.66 7.53
C GLY A 216 0.70 2.34 8.86
N GLN A 217 0.48 1.67 10.00
CA GLN A 217 0.82 2.23 11.31
C GLN A 217 2.34 2.39 11.50
N LEU A 218 3.15 1.45 11.02
CA LEU A 218 4.61 1.59 11.05
C LEU A 218 5.07 2.80 10.23
N ILE A 219 4.47 3.00 9.04
CA ILE A 219 4.74 4.18 8.21
C ILE A 219 4.29 5.47 8.91
N ARG A 220 3.09 5.47 9.50
CA ARG A 220 2.56 6.60 10.27
C ARG A 220 3.55 7.04 11.37
N TYR A 221 4.19 6.08 12.05
CA TYR A 221 5.17 6.38 13.10
C TYR A 221 6.44 7.01 12.54
N ILE A 222 7.05 6.42 11.51
CA ILE A 222 8.30 6.93 10.93
C ILE A 222 8.10 8.24 10.16
N TRP A 223 6.87 8.54 9.74
CA TRP A 223 6.47 9.79 9.08
C TRP A 223 5.97 10.86 10.05
N LYS A 224 6.34 10.79 11.34
CA LYS A 224 6.11 11.89 12.29
C LYS A 224 6.81 13.16 11.79
N ALA A 225 6.07 14.01 11.09
CA ALA A 225 6.60 15.20 10.43
C ALA A 225 7.05 16.23 11.48
N ASN A 226 8.15 16.91 11.22
CA ASN A 226 8.54 18.04 12.05
C ASN A 226 7.56 19.22 11.85
N LYS A 227 7.59 20.20 12.75
CA LYS A 227 6.66 21.34 12.74
C LYS A 227 6.60 22.07 11.38
N LYS A 228 7.73 22.21 10.67
CA LYS A 228 7.80 22.90 9.38
C LYS A 228 7.08 22.09 8.29
N THR A 229 7.38 20.80 8.19
CA THR A 229 6.74 19.89 7.22
C THR A 229 5.25 19.74 7.52
N GLU A 230 4.89 19.55 8.79
CA GLU A 230 3.50 19.36 9.22
C GLU A 230 2.62 20.56 8.83
N LYS A 231 3.15 21.79 8.97
CA LYS A 231 2.43 23.00 8.56
C LYS A 231 2.12 22.99 7.05
N LEU A 232 3.10 22.67 6.20
CA LEU A 232 2.89 22.59 4.76
C LEU A 232 1.90 21.48 4.38
N VAL A 233 2.06 20.30 4.99
CA VAL A 233 1.17 19.16 4.77
C VAL A 233 -0.28 19.52 5.12
N LYS A 234 -0.51 20.15 6.28
CA LYS A 234 -1.85 20.61 6.69
C LYS A 234 -2.42 21.64 5.72
N GLN A 235 -1.61 22.61 5.28
CA GLN A 235 -2.03 23.62 4.30
C GLN A 235 -2.46 22.98 2.97
N MET A 236 -1.67 22.06 2.44
CA MET A 236 -2.00 21.38 1.18
C MET A 236 -3.19 20.43 1.30
N ILE A 237 -3.38 19.76 2.44
CA ILE A 237 -4.59 18.95 2.64
C ILE A 237 -5.83 19.84 2.70
N SER A 238 -5.73 21.00 3.36
CA SER A 238 -6.87 21.94 3.48
C SER A 238 -7.28 22.60 2.17
N SER A 239 -6.43 22.60 1.14
CA SER A 239 -6.80 23.10 -0.19
C SER A 239 -7.62 22.10 -1.01
N ILE A 240 -7.80 20.88 -0.51
CA ILE A 240 -8.57 19.83 -1.17
C ILE A 240 -9.91 19.68 -0.42
N PRO A 241 -11.06 19.86 -1.10
CA PRO A 241 -12.35 19.96 -0.43
C PRO A 241 -12.94 18.58 -0.15
N PHE A 242 -12.30 17.84 0.77
CA PHE A 242 -12.75 16.52 1.21
C PHE A 242 -14.09 16.57 1.95
N GLU A 243 -14.50 17.73 2.45
CA GLU A 243 -15.83 18.00 3.00
C GLU A 243 -16.91 18.09 1.91
N CYS A 244 -16.52 18.41 0.67
CA CYS A 244 -17.41 18.45 -0.48
C CYS A 244 -17.52 17.10 -1.19
N GLY A 245 -17.66 16.03 -0.42
CA GLY A 245 -17.94 14.68 -0.93
C GLY A 245 -16.71 13.87 -1.31
N PRO A 246 -16.92 12.66 -1.87
CA PRO A 246 -15.83 11.75 -2.16
C PRO A 246 -14.95 12.26 -3.30
N ILE A 247 -13.65 12.01 -3.17
CA ILE A 247 -12.65 12.31 -4.19
C ILE A 247 -11.97 10.99 -4.57
N VAL A 248 -11.87 10.72 -5.87
CA VAL A 248 -11.05 9.62 -6.39
C VAL A 248 -9.66 10.17 -6.70
N GLY A 249 -8.64 9.53 -6.16
CA GLY A 249 -7.24 9.87 -6.40
C GLY A 249 -6.66 8.98 -7.48
N ILE A 250 -5.85 9.55 -8.37
CA ILE A 250 -5.05 8.79 -9.33
C ILE A 250 -3.57 9.11 -9.17
N HIS A 251 -2.72 8.11 -9.29
CA HIS A 251 -1.27 8.28 -9.34
C HIS A 251 -0.71 7.70 -10.64
N VAL A 252 -0.35 8.60 -11.55
CA VAL A 252 0.14 8.28 -12.90
C VAL A 252 1.66 8.43 -12.93
N ARG A 253 2.38 7.34 -13.14
CA ARG A 253 3.86 7.31 -13.19
C ARG A 253 4.36 7.08 -14.62
N ARG A 254 5.14 7.99 -15.20
CA ARG A 254 5.58 7.96 -16.62
C ARG A 254 7.10 7.92 -16.85
N THR A 255 7.95 8.55 -16.01
CA THR A 255 9.34 8.93 -16.40
C THR A 255 10.43 7.95 -16.01
N ASP A 256 10.41 7.42 -14.78
CA ASP A 256 11.58 6.77 -14.17
C ASP A 256 11.51 5.25 -14.14
N LYS A 257 10.44 4.65 -14.70
CA LYS A 257 10.17 3.20 -14.63
C LYS A 257 9.68 2.57 -15.95
N ILE A 258 9.99 3.19 -17.08
CA ILE A 258 9.69 2.62 -18.42
C ILE A 258 10.32 1.22 -18.59
N THR A 259 11.42 0.94 -17.88
CA THR A 259 12.11 -0.36 -17.86
C THR A 259 11.45 -1.41 -16.95
N GLU A 260 10.66 -1.00 -15.97
CA GLU A 260 10.06 -1.91 -14.98
C GLU A 260 8.59 -2.25 -15.31
N THR A 261 7.86 -1.32 -15.94
CA THR A 261 6.44 -1.48 -16.27
C THR A 261 6.07 -0.73 -17.54
N LYS A 262 5.14 -1.31 -18.33
CA LYS A 262 4.61 -0.67 -19.54
C LYS A 262 3.92 0.65 -19.19
N LEU A 263 4.20 1.70 -19.97
CA LEU A 263 3.51 2.98 -19.86
C LEU A 263 2.01 2.77 -20.08
N ARG A 264 1.21 3.15 -19.08
CA ARG A 264 -0.26 3.05 -19.08
C ARG A 264 -0.86 4.36 -19.56
N LYS A 265 -1.86 4.27 -20.44
CA LYS A 265 -2.57 5.44 -20.95
C LYS A 265 -3.45 6.05 -19.85
N LEU A 266 -3.71 7.36 -19.89
CA LEU A 266 -4.51 8.02 -18.85
C LEU A 266 -5.95 7.47 -18.82
N GLU A 267 -6.47 7.08 -19.99
CA GLU A 267 -7.76 6.41 -20.18
C GLU A 267 -7.93 5.19 -19.28
N GLU A 268 -6.91 4.34 -19.15
CA GLU A 268 -6.97 3.14 -18.32
C GLU A 268 -7.26 3.51 -16.86
N TYR A 269 -6.70 4.61 -16.35
CA TYR A 269 -6.99 5.09 -15.00
C TYR A 269 -8.43 5.64 -14.92
N MET A 270 -8.81 6.44 -15.91
CA MET A 270 -10.10 7.13 -15.94
C MET A 270 -11.29 6.17 -16.11
N GLU A 271 -11.11 5.02 -16.75
CA GLU A 271 -12.14 3.96 -16.82
C GLU A 271 -12.52 3.44 -15.43
N TRP A 272 -11.53 3.28 -14.54
CA TRP A 272 -11.77 2.87 -13.16
C TRP A 272 -12.34 3.99 -12.30
N VAL A 273 -11.94 5.24 -12.55
CA VAL A 273 -12.56 6.41 -11.92
C VAL A 273 -14.05 6.48 -12.28
N ASP A 274 -14.36 6.36 -13.57
CA ASP A 274 -15.73 6.38 -14.10
C ASP A 274 -16.58 5.27 -13.46
N SER A 275 -16.08 4.04 -13.50
CA SER A 275 -16.76 2.86 -12.97
C SER A 275 -17.00 2.98 -11.46
N TRP A 276 -16.02 3.52 -10.71
CA TRP A 276 -16.19 3.73 -9.27
C TRP A 276 -17.31 4.73 -8.97
N TYR A 277 -17.35 5.86 -9.68
CA TYR A 277 -18.39 6.86 -9.48
C TYR A 277 -19.76 6.37 -9.91
N GLU A 278 -19.87 5.64 -11.02
CA GLU A 278 -21.13 5.03 -11.47
C GLU A 278 -21.72 4.13 -10.38
N VAL A 279 -20.91 3.24 -9.82
CA VAL A 279 -21.31 2.38 -8.70
C VAL A 279 -21.71 3.21 -7.48
N MET A 280 -20.98 4.28 -7.14
CA MET A 280 -21.26 5.05 -5.92
C MET A 280 -22.50 5.95 -6.05
N ASP A 281 -22.75 6.48 -7.25
CA ASP A 281 -23.95 7.26 -7.57
C ASP A 281 -25.20 6.37 -7.45
N GLU A 282 -25.15 5.11 -7.91
CA GLU A 282 -26.26 4.13 -7.72
C GLU A 282 -26.65 3.94 -6.24
N TYR A 283 -25.72 4.17 -5.31
CA TYR A 283 -25.96 4.03 -3.87
C TYR A 283 -26.16 5.36 -3.14
N ASN A 284 -26.32 6.48 -3.85
CA ASN A 284 -26.39 7.85 -3.29
C ASN A 284 -25.22 8.15 -2.31
N GLN A 285 -24.02 7.64 -2.60
CA GLN A 285 -22.83 7.83 -1.76
C GLN A 285 -21.99 9.04 -2.16
N THR A 286 -22.42 9.78 -3.18
CA THR A 286 -21.75 10.94 -3.75
C THR A 286 -22.51 12.24 -3.52
N ASP A 287 -23.77 12.16 -3.08
CA ASP A 287 -24.61 13.31 -2.76
C ASP A 287 -24.06 14.06 -1.56
N ILE A 288 -24.07 15.40 -1.65
CA ILE A 288 -23.61 16.29 -0.60
C ILE A 288 -24.76 17.22 -0.22
N GLU A 289 -25.22 17.15 1.02
CA GLU A 289 -26.24 18.05 1.57
C GLU A 289 -25.62 19.39 2.03
N SER A 290 -24.76 20.00 1.21
CA SER A 290 -24.11 21.28 1.53
C SER A 290 -24.24 22.25 0.37
N SER A 291 -24.87 23.41 0.64
CA SER A 291 -25.07 24.49 -0.34
C SER A 291 -23.77 25.10 -0.86
N ASN A 292 -22.65 24.91 -0.16
CA ASN A 292 -21.35 25.46 -0.52
C ASN A 292 -20.51 24.52 -1.40
N CYS A 293 -21.02 23.32 -1.69
CA CYS A 293 -20.28 22.30 -2.43
C CYS A 293 -20.91 22.05 -3.80
N THR A 294 -20.04 21.80 -4.79
CA THR A 294 -20.49 21.34 -6.11
C THR A 294 -20.85 19.85 -6.02
N ASN A 295 -21.96 19.44 -6.64
CA ASN A 295 -22.29 18.02 -6.83
C ASN A 295 -21.48 17.37 -7.97
N ARG A 296 -20.42 18.04 -8.45
CA ARG A 296 -19.55 17.49 -9.48
C ARG A 296 -18.64 16.43 -8.89
N ARG A 297 -18.42 15.35 -9.65
CA ARG A 297 -17.45 14.30 -9.35
C ARG A 297 -16.05 14.92 -9.26
N LYS A 298 -15.25 14.53 -8.27
CA LYS A 298 -13.95 15.14 -7.96
C LYS A 298 -12.81 14.18 -8.24
N LEU A 299 -11.79 14.66 -8.93
CA LEU A 299 -10.61 13.88 -9.30
C LEU A 299 -9.36 14.56 -8.74
N PHE A 300 -8.56 13.84 -7.97
CA PHE A 300 -7.23 14.30 -7.57
C PHE A 300 -6.15 13.58 -8.38
N ILE A 301 -5.28 14.34 -9.05
CA ILE A 301 -4.22 13.80 -9.90
C ILE A 301 -2.85 14.01 -9.26
N ALA A 302 -2.11 12.93 -9.10
CA ALA A 302 -0.68 12.92 -8.81
C ALA A 302 0.09 12.30 -9.98
N SER A 303 1.19 12.93 -10.39
CA SER A 303 2.06 12.39 -11.43
C SER A 303 3.47 12.97 -11.34
N ASP A 304 4.44 12.20 -11.81
CA ASP A 304 5.79 12.68 -12.10
C ASP A 304 5.85 13.56 -13.38
N GLU A 305 4.82 13.53 -14.22
CA GLU A 305 4.62 14.38 -15.41
C GLU A 305 3.33 15.21 -15.28
N LEU A 306 3.22 15.91 -14.14
CA LEU A 306 1.95 16.52 -13.73
C LEU A 306 1.39 17.53 -14.74
N LYS A 307 2.24 18.36 -15.35
CA LYS A 307 1.81 19.38 -16.31
C LYS A 307 1.08 18.75 -17.51
N ASP A 308 1.65 17.70 -18.09
CA ASP A 308 1.09 17.04 -19.26
C ASP A 308 -0.15 16.20 -18.91
N VAL A 309 -0.11 15.46 -17.80
CA VAL A 309 -1.24 14.63 -17.36
C VAL A 309 -2.45 15.49 -17.00
N VAL A 310 -2.26 16.60 -16.29
CA VAL A 310 -3.38 17.49 -15.93
C VAL A 310 -3.91 18.23 -17.14
N LYS A 311 -3.05 18.64 -18.08
CA LYS A 311 -3.49 19.25 -19.35
C LYS A 311 -4.35 18.28 -20.14
N GLU A 312 -3.89 17.04 -20.32
CA GLU A 312 -4.65 15.97 -20.96
C GLU A 312 -6.00 15.73 -20.24
N ALA A 313 -5.96 15.64 -18.90
CA ALA A 313 -7.15 15.39 -18.09
C ALA A 313 -8.21 16.49 -18.23
N LYS A 314 -7.80 17.77 -18.17
CA LYS A 314 -8.69 18.91 -18.31
C LYS A 314 -9.34 18.98 -19.69
N ILE A 315 -8.59 18.70 -20.76
CA ILE A 315 -9.11 18.72 -22.12
C ILE A 315 -10.19 17.65 -22.32
N ARG A 316 -9.95 16.43 -21.83
CA ARG A 316 -10.78 15.27 -22.15
C ARG A 316 -11.89 14.98 -21.15
N TRP A 317 -11.68 15.32 -19.87
CA TRP A 317 -12.58 14.98 -18.78
C TRP A 317 -12.94 16.17 -17.87
N GLY A 318 -12.48 17.39 -18.19
CA GLY A 318 -12.76 18.59 -17.39
C GLY A 318 -14.23 19.02 -17.35
N ASN A 319 -15.05 18.54 -18.28
CA ASN A 319 -16.52 18.69 -18.24
C ASN A 319 -17.16 17.73 -17.23
N LYS A 320 -16.63 16.52 -17.07
CA LYS A 320 -17.15 15.48 -16.17
C LYS A 320 -16.63 15.62 -14.73
N TYR A 321 -15.39 16.07 -14.55
CA TYR A 321 -14.73 16.14 -13.24
C TYR A 321 -14.28 17.53 -12.86
N GLU A 322 -14.39 17.84 -11.57
CA GLU A 322 -13.60 18.89 -10.93
C GLU A 322 -12.21 18.34 -10.59
N ILE A 323 -11.18 18.87 -11.26
CA ILE A 323 -9.84 18.29 -11.26
C ILE A 323 -8.94 19.09 -10.31
N TYR A 324 -8.51 18.42 -9.25
CA TYR A 324 -7.47 18.86 -8.32
C TYR A 324 -6.16 18.13 -8.61
N HIS A 325 -5.04 18.71 -8.22
CA HIS A 325 -3.73 18.09 -8.41
C HIS A 325 -2.72 18.63 -7.41
N GLY A 326 -1.59 17.93 -7.27
CA GLY A 326 -0.43 18.44 -6.55
C GLY A 326 0.18 19.70 -7.20
N PRO A 327 1.18 20.34 -6.58
CA PRO A 327 1.83 21.51 -7.15
C PRO A 327 2.57 21.17 -8.45
N PHE A 328 2.51 22.08 -9.43
CA PHE A 328 3.07 21.91 -10.77
C PHE A 328 4.59 22.07 -10.85
N ASP A 329 5.22 22.67 -9.84
CA ASP A 329 6.61 23.08 -9.91
C ASP A 329 7.36 22.81 -8.61
N THR A 330 8.24 21.81 -8.63
CA THR A 330 9.21 21.54 -7.56
C THR A 330 10.54 22.29 -7.78
N LYS A 331 10.60 23.17 -8.80
CA LYS A 331 11.79 23.96 -9.10
C LYS A 331 11.90 25.12 -8.11
N ASN A 332 12.58 24.88 -7.00
CA ASN A 332 13.70 25.70 -6.50
C ASN A 332 14.08 25.37 -5.05
N ASP A 333 13.16 24.86 -4.23
CA ASP A 333 13.46 24.37 -2.89
C ASP A 333 13.33 22.85 -2.83
N SER A 334 14.47 22.17 -2.70
CA SER A 334 14.50 20.72 -2.65
C SER A 334 13.84 20.14 -1.39
N TRP A 335 13.76 20.92 -0.30
CA TRP A 335 12.98 20.56 0.88
C TRP A 335 11.49 20.63 0.59
N GLN A 336 11.05 21.73 -0.03
CA GLN A 336 9.65 21.92 -0.39
C GLN A 336 9.18 20.81 -1.33
N ALA A 337 9.98 20.43 -2.32
CA ALA A 337 9.65 19.33 -3.23
C ALA A 337 9.35 18.00 -2.52
N LEU A 338 10.14 17.63 -1.51
CA LEU A 338 9.88 16.42 -0.72
C LEU A 338 8.71 16.59 0.24
N ALA A 339 8.54 17.77 0.84
CA ALA A 339 7.41 18.06 1.70
C ALA A 339 6.08 18.02 0.92
N GLU A 340 6.06 18.53 -0.32
CA GLU A 340 4.94 18.42 -1.26
C GLU A 340 4.66 16.97 -1.65
N LEU A 341 5.70 16.16 -1.87
CA LEU A 341 5.55 14.73 -2.14
C LEU A 341 4.86 14.01 -0.97
N ILE A 342 5.23 14.35 0.28
CA ILE A 342 4.59 13.85 1.50
C ILE A 342 3.12 14.31 1.56
N SER A 343 2.85 15.58 1.27
CA SER A 343 1.49 16.12 1.20
C SER A 343 0.63 15.37 0.18
N VAL A 344 1.16 15.10 -1.01
CA VAL A 344 0.46 14.34 -2.06
C VAL A 344 0.12 12.93 -1.58
N SER A 345 1.04 12.22 -0.91
CA SER A 345 0.71 10.92 -0.28
C SER A 345 -0.40 11.03 0.77
N HIS A 346 -0.39 12.09 1.57
CA HIS A 346 -1.45 12.34 2.55
C HIS A 346 -2.79 12.69 1.92
N ILE A 347 -2.81 13.35 0.76
CA ILE A 347 -4.02 13.64 -0.01
C ILE A 347 -4.55 12.35 -0.66
N LEU A 348 -3.69 11.58 -1.33
CA LEU A 348 -4.08 10.29 -1.94
C LEU A 348 -4.62 9.31 -0.90
N SER A 349 -4.02 9.24 0.29
CA SER A 349 -4.51 8.39 1.38
C SER A 349 -5.85 8.84 1.98
N ARG A 350 -6.30 10.07 1.72
CA ARG A 350 -7.62 10.61 2.10
C ARG A 350 -8.66 10.48 0.99
N CYS A 351 -8.23 10.24 -0.25
CA CYS A 351 -9.13 9.98 -1.37
C CYS A 351 -9.94 8.70 -1.09
N ARG A 352 -11.24 8.73 -1.38
CA ARG A 352 -12.15 7.62 -1.07
C ARG A 352 -11.81 6.34 -1.83
N PHE A 353 -11.19 6.50 -2.99
CA PHE A 353 -10.66 5.44 -3.86
C PHE A 353 -9.36 5.90 -4.52
N LEU A 354 -8.46 4.96 -4.78
CA LEU A 354 -7.15 5.21 -5.39
C LEU A 354 -6.98 4.33 -6.63
N VAL A 355 -6.68 4.92 -7.79
CA VAL A 355 -6.29 4.18 -8.99
C VAL A 355 -4.83 4.44 -9.29
N CYS A 356 -4.01 3.39 -9.36
CA CYS A 356 -2.58 3.55 -9.61
C CYS A 356 -1.92 2.28 -10.18
N THR A 357 -0.60 2.30 -10.27
CA THR A 357 0.23 1.10 -10.40
C THR A 357 0.86 0.77 -9.06
N LEU A 358 0.55 -0.41 -8.49
CA LEU A 358 1.14 -0.82 -7.22
C LEU A 358 2.61 -1.20 -7.35
N SER A 359 3.17 -1.39 -8.55
CA SER A 359 4.64 -1.43 -8.75
C SER A 359 5.35 -0.16 -8.23
N SER A 360 4.63 0.96 -8.15
CA SER A 360 5.13 2.20 -7.56
C SER A 360 5.15 2.12 -6.04
N ASN A 361 6.35 2.19 -5.46
CA ASN A 361 6.52 2.36 -4.00
C ASN A 361 5.70 3.55 -3.47
N PHE A 362 5.60 4.64 -4.23
CA PHE A 362 4.88 5.84 -3.81
C PHE A 362 3.37 5.60 -3.70
N CYS A 363 2.78 4.85 -4.65
CA CYS A 363 1.38 4.47 -4.54
C CYS A 363 1.16 3.54 -3.34
N ARG A 364 2.03 2.54 -3.14
CA ARG A 364 1.94 1.62 -1.99
C ARG A 364 1.94 2.36 -0.66
N VAL A 365 2.88 3.28 -0.46
CA VAL A 365 2.94 4.10 0.76
C VAL A 365 1.64 4.88 0.97
N SER A 366 1.09 5.46 -0.10
CA SER A 366 -0.17 6.20 -0.02
C SER A 366 -1.35 5.29 0.33
N TYR A 367 -1.39 4.07 -0.21
CA TYR A 367 -2.40 3.05 0.12
C TYR A 367 -2.24 2.48 1.54
N GLU A 368 -1.02 2.26 2.01
CA GLU A 368 -0.74 1.80 3.38
C GLU A 368 -1.17 2.86 4.40
N LEU A 369 -0.87 4.14 4.13
CA LEU A 369 -1.36 5.26 4.94
C LEU A 369 -2.88 5.36 4.94
N MET A 370 -3.54 5.07 3.81
CA MET A 370 -5.01 5.07 3.71
C MET A 370 -5.66 4.16 4.75
N GLN A 371 -5.04 3.00 5.03
CA GLN A 371 -5.52 2.06 6.04
C GLN A 371 -5.53 2.65 7.46
N THR A 372 -4.67 3.64 7.73
CA THR A 372 -4.62 4.30 9.05
C THR A 372 -5.64 5.43 9.18
N ILE A 373 -6.17 5.95 8.07
CA ILE A 373 -6.98 7.18 8.04
C ILE A 373 -8.46 6.86 7.82
N GLN A 374 -8.77 5.88 6.96
CA GLN A 374 -10.15 5.64 6.50
C GLN A 374 -10.86 4.48 7.22
N GLY A 375 -10.19 3.80 8.13
CA GLY A 375 -10.68 2.58 8.75
C GLY A 375 -10.29 1.38 7.89
N ASP A 376 -11.22 0.45 7.65
CA ASP A 376 -10.98 -0.63 6.70
C ASP A 376 -11.04 -0.08 5.28
N ALA A 377 -9.88 0.12 4.67
CA ALA A 377 -9.71 0.65 3.32
C ALA A 377 -8.98 -0.33 2.41
N SER A 378 -9.02 -1.62 2.73
CA SER A 378 -8.36 -2.68 1.97
C SER A 378 -8.73 -2.64 0.49
N ASP A 379 -9.98 -2.29 0.22
CA ASP A 379 -10.61 -2.39 -1.11
C ASP A 379 -10.67 -1.05 -1.82
N ASN A 380 -10.17 0.01 -1.19
CA ASN A 380 -10.24 1.36 -1.72
C ASN A 380 -9.11 1.65 -2.72
N VAL A 381 -8.56 0.62 -3.37
CA VAL A 381 -7.52 0.74 -4.38
C VAL A 381 -7.81 -0.15 -5.58
N HIS A 382 -7.56 0.38 -6.77
CA HIS A 382 -7.44 -0.39 -7.99
C HIS A 382 -6.03 -0.24 -8.57
N SER A 383 -5.39 -1.37 -8.85
CA SER A 383 -4.05 -1.41 -9.42
C SER A 383 -4.08 -1.85 -10.88
N LEU A 384 -3.42 -1.12 -11.76
CA LEU A 384 -3.32 -1.44 -13.18
C LEU A 384 -2.24 -2.49 -13.51
N ASP A 385 -1.50 -2.99 -12.52
CA ASP A 385 -0.40 -3.93 -12.74
C ASP A 385 -0.34 -5.11 -11.76
N TYR A 386 -0.15 -4.87 -10.46
CA TYR A 386 0.04 -5.92 -9.46
C TYR A 386 -0.99 -5.81 -8.34
N PHE A 387 -1.32 -6.92 -7.68
CA PHE A 387 -1.97 -6.86 -6.37
C PHE A 387 -0.95 -6.49 -5.28
N TYR A 388 -1.42 -5.89 -4.18
CA TYR A 388 -0.52 -5.51 -3.09
C TYR A 388 0.23 -6.72 -2.50
N SER A 389 -0.47 -7.86 -2.35
CA SER A 389 0.12 -9.12 -1.89
C SER A 389 1.17 -9.66 -2.87
N GLU A 390 1.02 -9.46 -4.18
CA GLU A 390 2.01 -9.95 -5.14
C GLU A 390 3.37 -9.27 -5.02
N ILE A 391 3.50 -8.13 -4.36
CA ILE A 391 4.76 -7.38 -4.37
C ILE A 391 5.74 -7.92 -3.32
N TRP A 392 5.21 -8.57 -2.28
CA TRP A 392 5.95 -8.85 -1.07
C TRP A 392 5.86 -10.30 -0.59
N PHE A 393 4.88 -11.06 -1.06
CA PHE A 393 4.76 -12.48 -0.76
C PHE A 393 5.69 -13.26 -1.70
N GLU A 394 6.58 -14.09 -1.14
CA GLU A 394 7.26 -15.13 -1.93
C GLU A 394 6.43 -16.41 -2.02
N ASN A 395 5.55 -16.74 -1.06
CA ASN A 395 5.06 -18.11 -0.97
C ASN A 395 3.52 -18.21 -0.95
N GLU A 396 3.03 -19.04 -1.89
CA GLU A 396 2.06 -20.09 -1.60
C GLU A 396 0.65 -19.65 -1.19
N MET A 397 -0.24 -19.49 -2.17
CA MET A 397 -1.68 -19.43 -1.88
C MET A 397 -2.22 -20.84 -1.70
N GLU A 398 -2.90 -21.10 -0.59
CA GLU A 398 -3.60 -22.37 -0.42
C GLU A 398 -4.91 -22.37 -1.21
N ALA A 399 -5.09 -23.36 -2.06
CA ALA A 399 -6.35 -23.63 -2.72
C ALA A 399 -7.41 -23.96 -1.67
N THR A 400 -8.46 -23.15 -1.59
CA THR A 400 -9.55 -23.36 -0.61
C THR A 400 -10.66 -24.26 -1.14
N VAL A 401 -10.65 -24.53 -2.44
CA VAL A 401 -11.61 -25.36 -3.17
C VAL A 401 -10.91 -26.08 -4.31
N ASP A 402 -11.44 -27.24 -4.69
CA ASP A 402 -10.95 -27.99 -5.84
C ASP A 402 -11.21 -27.22 -7.14
N TYR A 403 -10.22 -27.24 -8.02
CA TYR A 403 -10.33 -26.72 -9.37
C TYR A 403 -9.79 -27.72 -10.40
N LYS A 404 -10.69 -28.11 -11.30
CA LYS A 404 -10.36 -28.85 -12.51
C LYS A 404 -10.49 -27.93 -13.73
N PRO A 405 -9.42 -27.76 -14.54
CA PRO A 405 -9.47 -27.04 -15.80
C PRO A 405 -10.56 -27.57 -16.73
N LYS A 406 -11.17 -26.69 -17.54
CA LYS A 406 -12.32 -27.07 -18.38
C LYS A 406 -11.97 -27.90 -19.61
N GLN A 407 -10.71 -27.87 -20.06
CA GLN A 407 -10.23 -28.68 -21.17
C GLN A 407 -9.39 -29.85 -20.66
N GLU A 408 -9.80 -31.07 -20.98
CA GLU A 408 -8.93 -32.23 -20.93
C GLU A 408 -7.80 -32.04 -21.95
N TYR A 409 -6.58 -31.97 -21.43
CA TYR A 409 -5.27 -32.01 -22.06
C TYR A 409 -5.10 -31.66 -23.57
N PRO A 410 -4.18 -30.75 -23.93
CA PRO A 410 -3.27 -30.03 -23.05
C PRO A 410 -4.00 -28.93 -22.27
N MET A 411 -3.70 -28.82 -20.97
CA MET A 411 -4.18 -27.71 -20.14
C MET A 411 -3.87 -26.41 -20.88
N SER A 412 -4.87 -25.53 -21.03
CA SER A 412 -4.57 -24.20 -21.55
C SER A 412 -3.45 -23.60 -20.68
N PRO A 413 -2.49 -22.85 -21.24
CA PRO A 413 -1.36 -22.30 -20.47
C PRO A 413 -1.78 -21.27 -19.40
N TYR A 414 -3.10 -21.09 -19.20
CA TYR A 414 -3.73 -20.12 -18.33
C TYR A 414 -4.54 -20.75 -17.18
N GLU A 415 -4.68 -22.08 -17.10
CA GLU A 415 -5.41 -22.77 -16.03
C GLU A 415 -4.51 -23.83 -15.37
N LEU A 416 -4.57 -23.93 -14.04
CA LEU A 416 -3.86 -24.92 -13.25
C LEU A 416 -4.87 -25.80 -12.54
N TRP A 417 -4.65 -27.12 -12.51
CA TRP A 417 -5.33 -27.98 -11.56
C TRP A 417 -4.86 -27.65 -10.15
N ALA A 418 -5.79 -27.55 -9.20
CA ALA A 418 -5.46 -27.42 -7.78
C ALA A 418 -6.55 -28.10 -6.94
N GLU A 419 -6.18 -28.96 -6.02
CA GLU A 419 -7.07 -29.55 -5.02
C GLU A 419 -7.09 -28.69 -3.77
N LYS A 420 -8.17 -28.77 -2.98
CA LYS A 420 -8.24 -28.06 -1.71
C LYS A 420 -7.07 -28.46 -0.80
N GLY A 421 -6.35 -27.48 -0.28
CA GLY A 421 -5.15 -27.65 0.52
C GLY A 421 -3.86 -27.55 -0.31
N ASP A 422 -3.95 -27.57 -1.64
CA ASP A 422 -2.79 -27.40 -2.50
C ASP A 422 -2.18 -26.02 -2.32
N VAL A 423 -0.87 -26.03 -2.27
CA VAL A 423 -0.06 -24.85 -2.13
C VAL A 423 0.36 -24.37 -3.53
N ILE A 424 -0.21 -23.24 -3.96
CA ILE A 424 -0.01 -22.68 -5.30
C ILE A 424 1.09 -21.62 -5.27
N GLU A 425 2.19 -21.90 -5.98
CA GLU A 425 3.29 -20.95 -6.12
C GLU A 425 2.88 -19.68 -6.88
N ARG A 426 3.46 -18.55 -6.47
CA ARG A 426 3.26 -17.24 -7.08
C ARG A 426 3.64 -17.21 -8.58
N SER A 427 4.67 -17.95 -8.96
CA SER A 427 5.15 -18.07 -10.35
C SER A 427 4.04 -18.57 -11.29
N GLU A 428 3.23 -19.51 -10.82
CA GLU A 428 2.13 -20.13 -11.55
C GLU A 428 0.90 -19.21 -11.62
N ILE A 429 0.57 -18.50 -10.53
CA ILE A 429 -0.49 -17.48 -10.50
C ILE A 429 -0.20 -16.36 -11.53
N LEU A 430 1.05 -15.91 -11.62
CA LEU A 430 1.47 -14.85 -12.55
C LEU A 430 1.39 -15.28 -14.01
N LYS A 431 1.55 -16.57 -14.33
CA LYS A 431 1.38 -17.11 -15.70
C LYS A 431 -0.08 -17.09 -16.12
N CYS A 432 -0.99 -17.52 -15.24
CA CYS A 432 -2.44 -17.49 -15.48
C CYS A 432 -2.98 -16.06 -15.68
N TRP A 433 -2.41 -15.08 -14.98
CA TRP A 433 -2.92 -13.71 -15.00
C TRP A 433 -2.45 -12.89 -16.21
N LYS A 434 -1.26 -13.16 -16.75
CA LYS A 434 -0.69 -12.47 -17.93
C LYS A 434 -1.31 -12.90 -19.27
N GLY A 435 -2.62 -13.14 -19.31
CA GLY A 435 -3.39 -13.27 -20.54
C GLY A 435 -3.34 -11.97 -21.37
N ASN A 436 -2.26 -11.84 -22.16
CA ASN A 436 -1.91 -10.84 -23.18
C ASN A 436 -1.34 -9.46 -22.75
N ILE A 437 -0.01 -9.36 -22.78
CA ILE A 437 0.70 -8.29 -23.52
C ILE A 437 1.80 -8.98 -24.35
N SER A 438 1.59 -9.02 -25.66
CA SER A 438 2.56 -9.25 -26.75
C SER A 438 4.05 -9.21 -26.37
N SER A 439 4.66 -10.34 -26.03
CA SER A 439 6.09 -10.65 -26.25
C SER A 439 6.43 -12.06 -25.72
N MET A 440 6.03 -13.10 -26.44
CA MET A 440 6.78 -14.37 -26.47
C MET A 440 7.58 -14.42 -27.77
N LEU A 441 8.44 -13.42 -27.96
CA LEU A 441 9.51 -13.47 -28.94
C LEU A 441 10.84 -13.40 -28.19
N SER A 442 11.67 -14.40 -28.49
CA SER A 442 13.05 -14.60 -28.06
C SER A 442 13.27 -14.98 -26.59
N LYS A 443 13.41 -16.28 -26.34
CA LYS A 443 14.72 -16.90 -26.07
C LYS A 443 14.50 -18.32 -25.53
N ARG A 444 14.62 -19.30 -26.42
CA ARG A 444 15.33 -20.54 -26.13
C ARG A 444 16.23 -20.78 -27.34
N ASP A 445 17.47 -20.37 -27.18
CA ASP A 445 18.56 -20.88 -27.99
C ASP A 445 18.75 -22.37 -27.69
N VAL A 446 19.30 -23.04 -28.71
CA VAL A 446 19.83 -24.40 -28.79
C VAL A 446 20.57 -24.86 -27.55
#